data_AF-A0A2N2S7U0-F1
#
_entry.id   AF-A0A2N2S7U0-F1
#
_cell.length_a   1.000
_cell.length_b   1.000
_cell.length_c   1.000
_cell.angle_alpha   90.00
_cell.angle_beta   90.00
_cell.angle_gamma   90.00
#
_symmetry.space_group_name_H-M   'P 1'
#
loop_
_entity.id
_entity.type
_entity.pdbx_description
1 polymer ?
#
loop_
_entity_poly.entity_id
_entity_poly.type
_entity_poly.pdbx_seq_one_letter_code
_entity_poly.pdbx_strand_id
1 'polypeptide(L)'
;MKPKKTNSGIDFSYDANLASKLSADEPVSKTQLKAEADQQQALGVRLTELPKDKLLKLDLPEAVLTAVLDTKKITANGAIRRHRQYLGRLMREIDNAPILEQLARWDGKHTAENAYFHGLERWRDRMIADTSVLAEFIALYPQTDIQQLRTLVRNAQKELAANKPPKSSREIFKLLRELTSNQDDGDVDGNSNDDEIDDLTSKI
;
A
#
# COMPACT_ATOMS: atom_id res chain seq x y z
N MET A 1 -20.65 65.09 -39.84
CA MET A 1 -20.19 63.69 -39.95
C MET A 1 -20.30 63.02 -38.59
N LYS A 2 -21.10 61.96 -38.44
CA LYS A 2 -21.14 61.13 -37.22
C LYS A 2 -20.67 59.72 -37.60
N PRO A 3 -19.63 59.14 -36.99
CA PRO A 3 -19.17 57.80 -37.34
C PRO A 3 -20.16 56.73 -36.87
N LYS A 4 -20.42 55.76 -37.74
CA LYS A 4 -21.30 54.61 -37.50
C LYS A 4 -20.70 53.69 -36.43
N LYS A 5 -21.49 53.30 -35.44
CA LYS A 5 -21.15 52.22 -34.50
C LYS A 5 -21.19 50.89 -35.28
N THR A 6 -20.06 50.22 -35.42
CA THR A 6 -19.99 48.82 -35.86
C THR A 6 -20.14 47.93 -34.64
N ASN A 7 -21.18 47.09 -34.66
CA ASN A 7 -21.37 46.02 -33.69
C ASN A 7 -20.21 45.02 -33.81
N SER A 8 -19.28 45.04 -32.87
CA SER A 8 -18.22 44.04 -32.69
C SER A 8 -18.65 43.09 -31.57
N GLY A 9 -19.63 42.25 -31.86
CA GLY A 9 -20.03 41.16 -30.97
C GLY A 9 -19.48 39.84 -31.50
N ILE A 10 -18.17 39.62 -31.35
CA ILE A 10 -17.59 38.28 -31.43
C ILE A 10 -17.26 37.91 -30.00
N ASP A 11 -18.17 37.17 -29.39
CA ASP A 11 -17.97 36.52 -28.10
C ASP A 11 -16.89 35.45 -28.27
N PHE A 12 -15.66 35.79 -27.91
CA PHE A 12 -14.52 34.88 -27.90
C PHE A 12 -14.51 34.13 -26.56
N SER A 13 -15.58 33.39 -26.30
CA SER A 13 -15.60 32.43 -25.20
C SER A 13 -14.61 31.32 -25.57
N TYR A 14 -13.37 31.43 -25.10
CA TYR A 14 -12.42 30.32 -25.10
C TYR A 14 -13.04 29.19 -24.29
N ASP A 15 -13.62 28.22 -25.00
CA ASP A 15 -14.15 26.99 -24.43
C ASP A 15 -13.01 26.30 -23.66
N ALA A 16 -13.13 26.25 -22.34
CA ALA A 16 -12.16 25.65 -21.44
C ALA A 16 -11.91 24.16 -21.76
N ASN A 17 -12.80 23.52 -22.52
CA ASN A 17 -12.62 22.14 -23.01
C ASN A 17 -11.67 22.01 -24.21
N LEU A 18 -11.24 23.10 -24.84
CA LEU A 18 -10.23 23.04 -25.91
C LEU A 18 -8.82 22.86 -25.34
N ALA A 19 -8.55 23.43 -24.17
CA ALA A 19 -7.25 23.33 -23.51
C ALA A 19 -6.94 21.90 -23.01
N SER A 20 -7.96 21.16 -22.55
CA SER A 20 -7.80 19.76 -22.11
C SER A 20 -7.61 18.78 -23.25
N LYS A 21 -8.05 19.11 -24.47
CA LYS A 21 -7.81 18.29 -25.68
C LYS A 21 -6.43 18.55 -26.30
N LEU A 22 -5.83 19.71 -26.05
CA LEU A 22 -4.51 20.07 -26.59
C LEU A 22 -3.33 19.52 -25.75
N SER A 23 -3.58 19.07 -24.52
CA SER A 23 -2.55 18.46 -23.66
C SER A 23 -2.17 17.02 -24.04
N ALA A 24 -2.88 16.42 -25.00
CA ALA A 24 -2.58 15.07 -25.49
C ALA A 24 -1.46 15.02 -26.55
N ASP A 25 -1.01 16.18 -27.04
CA ASP A 25 -0.03 16.29 -28.14
C ASP A 25 1.27 17.00 -27.72
N GLU A 26 1.51 17.17 -26.41
CA GLU A 26 2.81 17.66 -25.93
C GLU A 26 3.84 16.54 -26.05
N PRO A 27 4.94 16.73 -26.81
CA PRO A 27 5.92 15.68 -26.99
C PRO A 27 6.54 15.30 -25.64
N VAL A 28 6.41 14.02 -25.27
CA VAL A 28 6.95 13.47 -24.03
C VAL A 28 8.42 13.89 -23.90
N SER A 29 8.75 14.55 -22.80
CA SER A 29 10.10 15.08 -22.59
C SER A 29 11.12 13.93 -22.57
N LYS A 30 12.32 14.15 -23.11
CA LYS A 30 13.44 13.18 -23.02
C LYS A 30 13.69 12.72 -21.58
N THR A 31 13.41 13.58 -20.60
CA THR A 31 13.52 13.27 -19.17
C THR A 31 12.42 12.31 -18.70
N GLN A 32 11.19 12.47 -19.18
CA GLN A 32 10.06 11.59 -18.86
C GLN A 32 10.24 10.19 -19.45
N LEU A 33 10.62 10.09 -20.73
CA LEU A 33 10.92 8.81 -21.37
C LEU A 33 12.03 8.03 -20.64
N LYS A 34 13.04 8.74 -20.11
CA LYS A 34 14.07 8.13 -19.28
C LYS A 34 13.52 7.66 -17.93
N ALA A 35 12.70 8.47 -17.27
CA ALA A 35 12.09 8.11 -16.00
C ALA A 35 11.19 6.87 -16.12
N GLU A 36 10.35 6.81 -17.17
CA GLU A 36 9.53 5.63 -17.48
C GLU A 36 10.41 4.40 -17.74
N ALA A 37 11.45 4.55 -18.55
CA ALA A 37 12.42 3.49 -18.82
C ALA A 37 13.08 2.93 -17.54
N ASP A 38 13.42 3.81 -16.60
CA ASP A 38 14.01 3.46 -15.31
C ASP A 38 12.97 2.81 -14.37
N GLN A 39 11.72 3.28 -14.37
CA GLN A 39 10.61 2.69 -13.61
C GLN A 39 10.30 1.26 -14.07
N GLN A 40 10.26 1.01 -15.38
CA GLN A 40 10.02 -0.33 -15.93
C GLN A 40 11.14 -1.30 -15.58
N GLN A 41 12.39 -0.84 -15.63
CA GLN A 41 13.52 -1.63 -15.17
C GLN A 41 13.42 -1.92 -13.67
N ALA A 42 13.08 -0.93 -12.85
CA ALA A 42 12.91 -1.10 -11.40
C ALA A 42 11.78 -2.10 -11.08
N LEU A 43 10.67 -2.05 -11.80
CA LEU A 43 9.56 -3.00 -11.66
C LEU A 43 10.03 -4.43 -11.96
N GLY A 44 10.73 -4.63 -13.09
CA GLY A 44 11.28 -5.95 -13.44
C GLY A 44 12.26 -6.48 -12.40
N VAL A 45 13.11 -5.63 -11.83
CA VAL A 45 14.02 -6.00 -10.73
C VAL A 45 13.23 -6.38 -9.49
N ARG A 46 12.23 -5.59 -9.12
CA ARG A 46 11.38 -5.84 -7.95
C ARG A 46 10.70 -7.21 -8.03
N LEU A 47 10.26 -7.65 -9.21
CA LEU A 47 9.69 -8.99 -9.39
C LEU A 47 10.68 -10.11 -9.02
N THR A 48 11.99 -9.91 -9.25
CA THR A 48 13.02 -10.91 -8.92
C THR A 48 13.21 -11.15 -7.42
N GLU A 49 12.77 -10.20 -6.59
CA GLU A 49 12.84 -10.26 -5.13
C GLU A 49 11.62 -10.96 -4.51
N LEU A 50 10.56 -11.18 -5.29
CA LEU A 50 9.34 -11.81 -4.81
C LEU A 50 9.48 -13.33 -4.67
N PRO A 51 8.78 -13.94 -3.69
CA PRO A 51 8.67 -15.39 -3.61
C PRO A 51 7.88 -15.94 -4.80
N LYS A 52 8.15 -17.19 -5.18
CA LYS A 52 7.52 -17.85 -6.33
C LYS A 52 5.99 -17.84 -6.25
N ASP A 53 5.44 -18.03 -5.05
CA ASP A 53 3.99 -18.03 -4.83
C ASP A 53 3.33 -16.68 -5.14
N LYS A 54 4.03 -15.56 -4.91
CA LYS A 54 3.55 -14.22 -5.29
C LYS A 54 3.65 -14.03 -6.80
N LEU A 55 4.71 -14.52 -7.45
CA LEU A 55 4.88 -14.42 -8.91
C LEU A 55 3.78 -15.16 -9.66
N LEU A 56 3.36 -16.33 -9.19
CA LEU A 56 2.26 -17.09 -9.80
C LEU A 56 0.91 -16.38 -9.68
N LYS A 57 0.71 -15.55 -8.64
CA LYS A 57 -0.52 -14.76 -8.47
C LYS A 57 -0.60 -13.53 -9.38
N LEU A 58 0.52 -13.12 -9.98
CA LEU A 58 0.58 -11.96 -10.87
C LEU A 58 0.24 -12.28 -12.32
N ASP A 59 0.01 -13.58 -12.64
CA ASP A 59 -0.29 -14.06 -13.99
C ASP A 59 0.62 -13.45 -15.07
N LEU A 60 1.93 -13.50 -14.82
CA LEU A 60 2.93 -12.89 -15.68
C LEU A 60 3.06 -13.66 -17.00
N PRO A 61 3.27 -12.97 -18.13
CA PRO A 61 3.62 -13.61 -19.39
C PRO A 61 4.84 -14.52 -19.24
N GLU A 62 4.84 -15.66 -19.95
CA GLU A 62 5.87 -16.70 -19.82
C GLU A 62 7.30 -16.15 -19.97
N ALA A 63 7.50 -15.22 -20.92
CA ALA A 63 8.79 -14.59 -21.15
C ALA A 63 9.30 -13.81 -19.92
N VAL A 64 8.42 -13.08 -19.25
CA VAL A 64 8.75 -12.30 -18.03
C VAL A 64 8.98 -13.25 -16.86
N LEU A 65 8.09 -14.22 -16.65
CA LEU A 65 8.22 -15.20 -15.57
C LEU A 65 9.54 -15.97 -15.67
N THR A 66 9.88 -16.45 -16.86
CA THR A 66 11.14 -17.16 -17.12
C THR A 66 12.34 -16.29 -16.83
N ALA A 67 12.35 -15.05 -17.35
CA ALA A 67 13.43 -14.10 -17.11
C ALA A 67 13.61 -13.78 -15.61
N VAL A 68 12.50 -13.62 -14.87
CA VAL A 68 12.51 -13.37 -13.43
C VAL A 68 13.13 -14.55 -12.68
N LEU A 69 12.71 -15.78 -12.98
CA LEU A 69 13.21 -17.00 -12.33
C LEU A 69 14.70 -17.25 -12.64
N ASP A 70 15.14 -16.98 -13.87
CA ASP A 70 16.52 -17.16 -14.28
C ASP A 70 17.50 -16.18 -13.62
N THR A 71 17.01 -15.06 -13.08
CA THR A 71 17.83 -14.08 -12.34
C THR A 71 18.66 -14.74 -11.24
N LYS A 72 18.13 -15.76 -10.56
CA LYS A 72 18.83 -16.47 -9.48
C LYS A 72 20.04 -17.27 -9.94
N LYS A 73 20.12 -17.62 -11.23
CA LYS A 73 21.24 -18.38 -11.83
C LYS A 73 22.39 -17.46 -12.25
N ILE A 74 22.15 -16.15 -12.35
CA ILE A 74 23.11 -15.17 -12.86
C ILE A 74 23.93 -14.61 -11.70
N THR A 75 25.21 -14.95 -11.64
CA THR A 75 26.10 -14.55 -10.53
C THR A 75 27.05 -13.42 -10.89
N ALA A 76 27.44 -13.28 -12.16
CA ALA A 76 28.40 -12.28 -12.59
C ALA A 76 27.78 -10.87 -12.65
N ASN A 77 28.39 -9.89 -11.99
CA ASN A 77 27.90 -8.51 -11.91
C ASN A 77 27.57 -7.88 -13.29
N GLY A 78 28.41 -8.12 -14.30
CA GLY A 78 28.18 -7.64 -15.66
C GLY A 78 27.04 -8.35 -16.39
N ALA A 79 26.76 -9.61 -16.04
CA ALA A 79 25.61 -10.35 -16.55
C ALA A 79 24.32 -9.91 -15.84
N ILE A 80 24.36 -9.70 -14.52
CA ILE A 80 23.23 -9.16 -13.74
C ILE A 80 22.80 -7.81 -14.30
N ARG A 81 23.74 -6.88 -14.53
CA ARG A 81 23.41 -5.55 -15.08
C ARG A 81 22.70 -5.65 -16.45
N ARG A 82 23.17 -6.51 -17.35
CA ARG A 82 22.54 -6.74 -18.66
C ARG A 82 21.18 -7.41 -18.52
N HIS A 83 21.04 -8.35 -17.59
CA HIS A 83 19.77 -9.02 -17.30
C HIS A 83 18.71 -8.06 -16.77
N ARG A 84 19.09 -7.12 -15.90
CA ARG A 84 18.18 -6.05 -15.44
C ARG A 84 17.66 -5.19 -16.60
N GLN A 85 18.54 -4.83 -17.54
CA GLN A 85 18.13 -4.09 -18.74
C GLN A 85 17.21 -4.91 -19.64
N TYR A 86 17.47 -6.21 -19.79
CA TYR A 86 16.60 -7.13 -20.52
C TYR A 86 15.21 -7.24 -19.89
N LEU A 87 15.14 -7.40 -18.56
CA LEU A 87 13.88 -7.33 -17.81
C LEU A 87 13.17 -6.00 -18.06
N GLY A 88 13.88 -4.87 -17.98
CA GLY A 88 13.32 -3.55 -18.27
C GLY A 88 12.78 -3.39 -19.69
N ARG A 89 13.35 -4.09 -20.69
CA ARG A 89 12.79 -4.16 -22.05
C ARG A 89 11.50 -4.99 -22.07
N LEU A 90 11.50 -6.18 -21.47
CA LEU A 90 10.32 -7.05 -21.41
C LEU A 90 9.14 -6.36 -20.71
N MET A 91 9.40 -5.64 -19.62
CA MET A 91 8.35 -4.89 -18.91
C MET A 91 7.73 -3.80 -19.78
N ARG A 92 8.46 -3.19 -20.73
CA ARG A 92 7.87 -2.18 -21.65
C ARG A 92 6.96 -2.77 -22.71
N GLU A 93 7.06 -4.08 -22.96
CA GLU A 93 6.28 -4.77 -23.99
C GLU A 93 4.94 -5.28 -23.47
N ILE A 94 4.68 -5.16 -22.16
CA ILE A 94 3.48 -5.68 -21.50
C ILE A 94 2.70 -4.56 -20.79
N ASP A 95 1.43 -4.82 -20.49
CA ASP A 95 0.65 -3.96 -19.60
C ASP A 95 1.06 -4.22 -18.14
N ASN A 96 1.59 -3.17 -17.49
CA ASN A 96 2.09 -3.23 -16.11
C ASN A 96 1.07 -2.74 -15.08
N ALA A 97 -0.04 -2.14 -15.51
CA ALA A 97 -1.06 -1.63 -14.61
C ALA A 97 -1.57 -2.69 -13.60
N PRO A 98 -1.97 -3.91 -14.01
CA PRO A 98 -2.45 -4.92 -13.06
C PRO A 98 -1.36 -5.39 -12.08
N ILE A 99 -0.11 -5.46 -12.56
CA ILE A 99 1.04 -5.83 -11.72
C ILE A 99 1.26 -4.76 -10.64
N LEU A 100 1.25 -3.49 -11.03
CA LEU A 100 1.45 -2.37 -10.11
C LEU A 100 0.32 -2.27 -9.08
N GLU A 101 -0.93 -2.47 -9.49
CA GLU A 101 -2.07 -2.46 -8.57
C GLU A 101 -1.95 -3.57 -7.53
N GLN A 102 -1.63 -4.79 -7.96
CA GLN A 102 -1.50 -5.92 -7.04
C GLN A 102 -0.30 -5.75 -6.10
N LEU A 103 0.82 -5.21 -6.58
CA LEU A 103 1.95 -4.86 -5.74
C LEU A 103 1.59 -3.79 -4.72
N ALA A 104 0.87 -2.74 -5.13
CA ALA A 104 0.41 -1.68 -4.23
C ALA A 104 -0.55 -2.21 -3.17
N ARG A 105 -1.43 -3.16 -3.51
CA ARG A 105 -2.32 -3.82 -2.56
C ARG A 105 -1.55 -4.59 -1.49
N TRP A 106 -0.50 -5.33 -1.88
CA TRP A 106 0.36 -6.04 -0.93
C TRP A 106 1.19 -5.09 -0.07
N ASP A 107 1.76 -4.05 -0.67
CA ASP A 107 2.51 -3.04 0.07
C ASP A 107 1.61 -2.30 1.06
N GLY A 108 0.39 -1.94 0.64
CA GLY A 108 -0.62 -1.30 1.47
C GLY A 108 -1.01 -2.14 2.70
N LYS A 109 -1.15 -3.46 2.52
CA LYS A 109 -1.36 -4.37 3.64
C LYS A 109 -0.18 -4.34 4.62
N HIS A 110 1.05 -4.40 4.09
CA HIS A 110 2.26 -4.37 4.93
C HIS A 110 2.45 -3.02 5.63
N THR A 111 2.15 -1.89 4.98
CA THR A 111 2.24 -0.57 5.60
C THR A 111 1.20 -0.39 6.69
N ALA A 112 -0.03 -0.88 6.49
CA ALA A 112 -1.06 -0.87 7.51
C ALA A 112 -0.68 -1.75 8.72
N GLU A 113 -0.21 -2.98 8.50
CA GLU A 113 0.27 -3.89 9.55
C GLU A 113 1.45 -3.28 10.33
N ASN A 114 2.42 -2.68 9.63
CA ASN A 114 3.56 -2.02 10.27
C ASN A 114 3.13 -0.79 11.07
N ALA A 115 2.22 0.04 10.53
CA ALA A 115 1.69 1.20 11.23
C ALA A 115 0.92 0.79 12.49
N TYR A 116 0.17 -0.31 12.42
CA TYR A 116 -0.49 -0.94 13.56
C TYR A 116 0.51 -1.38 14.63
N PHE A 117 1.55 -2.13 14.26
CA PHE A 117 2.59 -2.56 15.21
C PHE A 117 3.31 -1.37 15.85
N HIS A 118 3.66 -0.35 15.09
CA HIS A 118 4.24 0.89 15.64
C HIS A 118 3.27 1.63 16.56
N GLY A 119 1.96 1.56 16.30
CA GLY A 119 0.93 2.06 17.20
C GLY A 119 0.97 1.36 18.57
N LEU A 120 1.06 0.03 18.57
CA LEU A 120 1.18 -0.77 19.79
C LEU A 120 2.49 -0.50 20.54
N GLU A 121 3.60 -0.34 19.82
CA GLU A 121 4.89 0.05 20.42
C GLU A 121 4.79 1.41 21.12
N ARG A 122 4.17 2.41 20.47
CA ARG A 122 3.94 3.73 21.09
C ARG A 122 3.07 3.64 22.33
N TRP A 123 2.04 2.79 22.35
CA TRP A 123 1.22 2.57 23.54
C TRP A 123 2.03 1.95 24.68
N ARG A 124 2.77 0.87 24.39
CA ARG A 124 3.66 0.22 25.36
C ARG A 124 4.65 1.21 25.97
N ASP A 125 5.36 1.97 25.15
CA ASP A 125 6.41 2.88 25.62
C ASP A 125 5.81 4.02 26.44
N ARG A 126 4.65 4.55 26.05
CA ARG A 126 3.91 5.54 26.85
C ARG A 126 3.44 4.99 28.19
N MET A 127 2.91 3.77 28.24
CA MET A 127 2.48 3.14 29.50
C MET A 127 3.63 2.87 30.46
N ILE A 128 4.80 2.49 29.94
CA ILE A 128 6.00 2.30 30.75
C ILE A 128 6.50 3.64 31.30
N ALA A 129 6.47 4.71 30.49
CA ALA A 129 6.87 6.05 30.92
C ALA A 129 5.90 6.67 31.93
N ASP A 130 4.59 6.54 31.71
CA ASP A 130 3.56 7.09 32.58
C ASP A 130 2.39 6.10 32.76
N THR A 131 2.15 5.72 34.01
CA THR A 131 1.06 4.79 34.38
C THR A 131 -0.33 5.43 34.25
N SER A 132 -0.44 6.76 34.17
CA SER A 132 -1.71 7.46 33.96
C SER A 132 -2.32 7.13 32.58
N VAL A 133 -1.47 6.90 31.57
CA VAL A 133 -1.84 6.54 30.18
C VAL A 133 -2.60 5.20 30.13
N LEU A 134 -2.46 4.36 31.15
CA LEU A 134 -3.20 3.11 31.25
C LEU A 134 -4.72 3.34 31.30
N ALA A 135 -5.18 4.45 31.92
CA ALA A 135 -6.59 4.79 31.97
C ALA A 135 -7.16 5.13 30.57
N GLU A 136 -6.37 5.82 29.73
CA GLU A 136 -6.75 6.12 28.34
C GLU A 136 -6.94 4.82 27.53
N PHE A 137 -6.03 3.86 27.71
CA PHE A 137 -6.13 2.58 26.99
C PHE A 137 -7.33 1.74 27.46
N ILE A 138 -7.62 1.71 28.76
CA ILE A 138 -8.81 1.01 29.28
C ILE A 138 -10.10 1.63 28.73
N ALA A 139 -10.16 2.96 28.62
CA ALA A 139 -11.32 3.63 28.05
C ALA A 139 -11.58 3.21 26.59
N LEU A 140 -10.50 2.97 25.82
CA LEU A 140 -10.59 2.47 24.44
C LEU A 140 -10.88 0.96 24.39
N TYR A 141 -10.37 0.18 25.35
CA TYR A 141 -10.50 -1.28 25.39
C TYR A 141 -11.02 -1.76 26.76
N PRO A 142 -12.34 -1.66 27.03
CA PRO A 142 -12.91 -1.98 28.35
C PRO A 142 -12.80 -3.45 28.76
N GLN A 143 -12.61 -4.36 27.81
CA GLN A 143 -12.47 -5.80 28.04
C GLN A 143 -11.07 -6.21 28.54
N THR A 144 -10.16 -5.24 28.70
CA THR A 144 -8.78 -5.47 29.15
C THR A 144 -8.75 -5.96 30.60
N ASP A 145 -7.96 -6.99 30.90
CA ASP A 145 -7.58 -7.30 32.29
C ASP A 145 -6.67 -6.20 32.85
N ILE A 146 -7.30 -5.23 33.49
CA ILE A 146 -6.67 -4.05 34.09
C ILE A 146 -5.57 -4.45 35.08
N GLN A 147 -5.80 -5.51 35.85
CA GLN A 147 -4.90 -5.91 36.92
C GLN A 147 -3.64 -6.58 36.37
N GLN A 148 -3.79 -7.41 35.33
CA GLN A 148 -2.67 -7.98 34.59
C GLN A 148 -1.83 -6.88 33.93
N LEU A 149 -2.45 -5.98 33.17
CA LEU A 149 -1.74 -4.91 32.46
C LEU A 149 -0.99 -3.98 33.43
N ARG A 150 -1.62 -3.58 34.54
CA ARG A 150 -0.99 -2.74 35.59
C ARG A 150 0.22 -3.43 36.23
N THR A 151 0.15 -4.75 36.43
CA THR A 151 1.27 -5.53 36.98
C THR A 151 2.44 -5.58 36.00
N LEU A 152 2.16 -5.82 34.72
CA LEU A 152 3.17 -5.83 33.67
C LEU A 152 3.87 -4.49 33.51
N VAL A 153 3.13 -3.37 33.54
CA VAL A 153 3.71 -2.01 33.46
C VAL A 153 4.68 -1.74 34.61
N ARG A 154 4.29 -2.04 35.86
CA ARG A 154 5.17 -1.87 37.03
C ARG A 154 6.42 -2.74 36.94
N ASN A 155 6.29 -3.98 36.44
CA ASN A 155 7.44 -4.87 36.27
C ASN A 155 8.37 -4.36 35.16
N ALA A 156 7.83 -3.86 34.07
CA ALA A 156 8.61 -3.25 32.98
C ALA A 156 9.39 -2.01 33.45
N GLN A 157 8.78 -1.16 34.27
CA GLN A 157 9.48 -0.02 34.90
C GLN A 157 10.62 -0.48 35.82
N LYS A 158 10.40 -1.52 36.64
CA LYS A 158 11.45 -2.10 37.50
C LYS A 158 12.57 -2.74 36.70
N GLU A 159 12.25 -3.44 35.61
CA GLU A 159 13.23 -4.05 34.71
C GLU A 159 14.09 -2.97 34.02
N LEU A 160 13.46 -1.90 33.55
CA LEU A 160 14.13 -0.76 32.93
C LEU A 160 15.07 -0.06 33.93
N ALA A 161 14.58 0.23 35.14
CA ALA A 161 15.40 0.84 36.20
C ALA A 161 16.58 -0.04 36.64
N ALA A 162 16.42 -1.36 36.57
CA ALA A 162 17.45 -2.34 36.93
C ALA A 162 18.35 -2.76 35.76
N ASN A 163 18.22 -2.16 34.56
CA ASN A 163 18.90 -2.56 33.32
C ASN A 163 18.79 -4.07 33.03
N LYS A 164 17.65 -4.67 33.36
CA LYS A 164 17.36 -6.09 33.12
C LYS A 164 16.77 -6.29 31.72
N PRO A 165 16.83 -7.52 31.18
CA PRO A 165 16.17 -7.84 29.92
C PRO A 165 14.68 -7.46 29.97
N PRO A 166 14.13 -6.81 28.92
CA PRO A 166 12.79 -6.22 28.93
C PRO A 166 11.71 -7.30 28.68
N LYS A 167 11.58 -8.25 29.61
CA LYS A 167 10.62 -9.34 29.50
C LYS A 167 9.19 -8.82 29.62
N SER A 168 8.92 -8.01 30.63
CA SER A 168 7.59 -7.48 30.89
C SER A 168 7.13 -6.53 29.77
N SER A 169 8.05 -5.78 29.16
CA SER A 169 7.77 -4.95 27.97
C SER A 169 7.31 -5.78 26.76
N ARG A 170 7.92 -6.96 26.53
CA ARG A 170 7.49 -7.89 25.47
C ARG A 170 6.11 -8.48 25.75
N GLU A 171 5.82 -8.82 27.01
CA GLU A 171 4.51 -9.32 27.43
C GLU A 171 3.41 -8.25 27.29
N ILE A 172 3.70 -6.97 27.58
CA ILE A 172 2.77 -5.86 27.32
C ILE A 172 2.42 -5.82 25.84
N PHE A 173 3.43 -5.81 24.94
CA PHE A 173 3.16 -5.78 23.50
C PHE A 173 2.29 -6.95 23.02
N LYS A 174 2.55 -8.16 23.54
CA LYS A 174 1.75 -9.35 23.22
C LYS A 174 0.30 -9.19 23.69
N LEU A 175 0.09 -8.75 24.93
CA LEU A 175 -1.25 -8.51 25.49
C LEU A 175 -2.00 -7.43 24.70
N LEU A 176 -1.33 -6.31 24.36
CA LEU A 176 -1.94 -5.25 23.56
C LEU A 176 -2.39 -5.80 22.20
N ARG A 177 -1.53 -6.55 21.51
CA ARG A 177 -1.86 -7.18 20.22
C ARG A 177 -3.07 -8.10 20.32
N GLU A 178 -3.13 -8.96 21.35
CA GLU A 178 -4.26 -9.88 21.55
C GLU A 178 -5.58 -9.12 21.75
N LEU A 179 -5.56 -8.02 22.50
CA LEU A 179 -6.76 -7.21 22.77
C LEU A 179 -7.24 -6.43 21.55
N THR A 180 -6.31 -5.85 20.77
CA THR A 180 -6.65 -5.03 19.60
C THR A 180 -6.99 -5.88 18.37
N SER A 181 -6.36 -7.05 18.20
CA SER A 181 -6.69 -7.96 17.09
C SER A 181 -8.08 -8.61 17.23
N ASN A 182 -8.57 -8.81 18.45
CA ASN A 182 -9.92 -9.36 18.69
C ASN A 182 -11.07 -8.37 18.39
N GLN A 183 -10.78 -7.14 17.94
CA GLN A 183 -11.79 -6.15 17.56
C GLN A 183 -11.84 -5.89 16.04
N ASP A 184 -10.74 -6.11 15.31
CA ASP A 184 -10.69 -5.88 13.85
C ASP A 184 -11.48 -6.92 13.03
N ASP A 185 -11.79 -8.09 13.61
CA ASP A 185 -12.60 -9.14 12.95
C ASP A 185 -14.13 -8.87 13.02
N GLY A 186 -14.57 -7.74 13.62
CA GLY A 186 -15.98 -7.43 13.88
C GLY A 186 -16.72 -6.61 12.81
N ASP A 187 -16.05 -6.16 11.73
CA ASP A 187 -16.62 -5.21 10.75
C ASP A 187 -16.38 -5.63 9.28
N VAL A 188 -16.62 -6.91 8.97
CA VAL A 188 -16.74 -7.40 7.57
C VAL A 188 -17.96 -8.31 7.45
N ASP A 189 -19.16 -7.72 7.47
CA ASP A 189 -20.31 -8.38 6.84
C ASP A 189 -21.24 -7.36 6.18
N GLY A 190 -20.82 -6.94 4.98
CA GLY A 190 -21.65 -6.27 3.99
C GLY A 190 -21.74 -7.14 2.73
N ASN A 191 -22.04 -8.43 2.91
CA ASN A 191 -22.44 -9.32 1.82
C ASN A 191 -23.85 -8.94 1.36
N SER A 192 -23.95 -7.86 0.57
CA SER A 192 -25.12 -7.62 -0.27
C SER A 192 -25.04 -8.62 -1.42
N ASN A 193 -25.81 -9.70 -1.30
CA ASN A 193 -26.09 -10.63 -2.38
C ASN A 193 -26.79 -9.86 -3.52
N ASP A 194 -26.01 -9.40 -4.48
CA ASP A 194 -26.49 -9.18 -5.84
C ASP A 194 -26.66 -10.57 -6.47
N ASP A 195 -27.85 -11.15 -6.35
CA ASP A 195 -28.34 -12.25 -7.19
C ASP A 195 -29.87 -12.37 -7.03
N GLU A 196 -30.61 -11.41 -7.60
CA GLU A 196 -32.03 -11.58 -7.92
C GLU A 196 -32.28 -11.09 -9.36
N ILE A 197 -31.82 -11.89 -10.32
CA ILE A 197 -32.25 -11.85 -11.73
C ILE A 197 -32.64 -13.28 -12.13
N ASP A 198 -33.92 -13.62 -11.94
CA ASP A 198 -34.75 -14.34 -12.92
C ASP A 198 -36.08 -14.75 -12.26
N ASP A 199 -37.19 -14.17 -12.72
CA ASP A 199 -38.40 -14.90 -13.15
C ASP A 199 -39.62 -13.95 -13.17
N LEU A 200 -39.78 -13.21 -14.26
CA LEU A 200 -41.05 -12.60 -14.66
C LEU A 200 -41.24 -12.78 -16.17
N THR A 201 -41.24 -14.04 -16.62
CA THR A 201 -41.86 -14.46 -17.88
C THR A 201 -43.00 -15.45 -17.63
N SER A 202 -43.97 -15.09 -16.78
CA SER A 202 -45.30 -15.70 -16.84
C SER A 202 -46.39 -14.80 -16.28
N LYS A 203 -47.41 -14.54 -17.12
CA LYS A 203 -48.65 -13.73 -16.92
C LYS A 203 -48.52 -12.23 -17.17
N ILE A 204 -48.68 -11.83 -18.43
CA ILE A 204 -49.91 -11.26 -19.03
C ILE A 204 -49.76 -11.31 -20.54
#